data_AF-A0A183DIU4-F1
#
_entry.id   AF-A0A183DIU4-F1
#
_cell.length_a   1.000
_cell.length_b   1.000
_cell.length_c   1.000
_cell.angle_alpha   90.00
_cell.angle_beta   90.00
_cell.angle_gamma   90.00
#
_symmetry.space_group_name_H-M   'P 1'
#
loop_
_entity.id
_entity.type
_entity.pdbx_description
1 polymer ?
#
loop_
_entity_poly.entity_id
_entity_poly.type
_entity_poly.pdbx_seq_one_letter_code
_entity_poly.pdbx_strand_id
1 'polypeptide(L)'
;MSCVGTGLFMVIEVLVSFFTGLDAFVPESTALTELDFENAKLLTKDELYNPNALPLEEVNRHRSDIRGPIASRRRFRRNGINRPAKLWPGGKIPYSISPHYTNLERALLAKAVKQVSHSYHNLDG
;
A
#
# COMPACT_ATOMS: atom_id res chain seq x y z
N MET A 1 10.62 27.24 58.07
CA MET A 1 11.42 26.04 57.80
C MET A 1 10.43 24.92 57.51
N SER A 2 10.37 24.24 56.38
CA SER A 2 11.19 24.24 55.16
C SER A 2 10.40 23.43 54.11
N CYS A 3 10.64 23.74 52.84
CA CYS A 3 10.67 22.79 51.73
C CYS A 3 9.42 21.94 51.42
N VAL A 4 8.66 22.30 50.37
CA VAL A 4 8.30 21.34 49.29
C VAL A 4 8.03 22.10 47.97
N GLY A 5 9.03 22.85 47.47
CA GLY A 5 8.92 23.65 46.23
C GLY A 5 9.53 22.98 44.99
N THR A 6 9.66 21.65 44.97
CA THR A 6 10.47 20.94 43.94
C THR A 6 9.71 19.88 43.15
N GLY A 7 8.53 19.45 43.59
CA GLY A 7 7.75 18.40 42.90
C GLY A 7 7.01 18.89 41.66
N LEU A 8 6.41 20.10 41.73
CA LEU A 8 5.55 20.61 40.66
C LEU A 8 6.34 20.96 39.39
N PHE A 9 7.56 21.47 39.53
CA PHE A 9 8.44 21.82 38.41
C PHE A 9 8.89 20.59 37.62
N MET A 10 9.17 19.47 38.29
CA MET A 10 9.64 18.24 37.63
C MET A 10 8.54 17.58 36.77
N VAL A 11 7.28 17.67 37.21
CA VAL A 11 6.14 17.12 36.45
C VAL A 11 5.85 17.95 35.20
N ILE A 12 6.01 19.28 35.29
CA ILE A 12 5.78 20.18 34.16
C ILE A 12 6.85 19.99 33.08
N GLU A 13 8.13 19.84 33.42
CA GLU A 13 9.18 19.63 32.41
C GLU A 13 9.09 18.25 31.72
N VAL A 14 8.67 17.21 32.44
CA VAL A 14 8.36 15.90 31.84
C VAL A 14 7.16 16.00 30.91
N LEU A 15 6.11 16.74 31.29
CA LEU A 15 4.94 16.94 30.43
C LEU A 15 5.28 17.72 29.15
N VAL A 16 6.11 18.76 29.23
CA VAL A 16 6.49 19.57 28.06
C VAL A 16 7.32 18.76 27.07
N SER A 17 8.23 17.90 27.55
CA SER A 17 9.02 17.01 26.69
C SER A 17 8.19 15.89 26.01
N PHE A 18 7.03 15.52 26.57
CA PHE A 18 6.07 14.63 25.89
C PHE A 18 5.34 15.32 24.73
N PHE A 19 5.10 16.63 24.79
CA PHE A 19 4.35 17.35 23.75
C PHE A 19 5.20 17.86 22.58
N THR A 20 6.51 18.10 22.78
CA THR A 20 7.38 18.66 21.73
C THR A 20 8.10 17.63 20.87
N GLY A 21 7.80 16.33 21.03
CA GLY A 21 8.64 15.24 20.55
C GLY A 21 8.22 14.51 19.27
N LEU A 22 7.18 14.95 18.54
CA LEU A 22 6.70 14.24 17.35
C LEU A 22 6.19 15.18 16.26
N ASP A 23 7.05 16.04 15.71
CA ASP A 23 6.98 16.31 14.26
C ASP A 23 7.61 15.12 13.54
N ALA A 24 6.97 13.96 13.67
CA ALA A 24 7.18 12.90 12.71
C ALA A 24 6.62 13.45 11.40
N PHE A 25 7.48 13.74 10.43
CA PHE A 25 7.06 13.99 9.06
C PHE A 25 6.19 12.80 8.64
N VAL A 26 4.87 12.98 8.70
CA VAL A 26 3.91 12.01 8.20
C VAL A 26 3.91 12.23 6.70
N PRO A 27 4.54 11.36 5.89
CA PRO A 27 4.39 11.45 4.45
C PRO A 27 2.89 11.38 4.16
N GLU A 28 2.37 12.44 3.54
CA GLU A 28 0.96 12.56 3.17
C GLU A 28 0.63 11.42 2.18
N SER A 29 0.10 10.32 2.69
CA SER A 29 -0.29 9.20 1.85
C SER A 29 -1.65 9.54 1.24
N THR A 30 -1.66 9.75 -0.07
CA THR A 30 -2.84 10.19 -0.80
C THR A 30 -3.48 9.02 -1.52
N ALA A 31 -4.81 9.06 -1.68
CA ALA A 31 -5.50 8.12 -2.56
C ALA A 31 -5.16 8.42 -4.03
N LEU A 32 -5.55 7.51 -4.93
CA LEU A 32 -5.53 7.81 -6.36
C LEU A 32 -6.57 8.90 -6.66
N THR A 33 -6.15 9.91 -7.42
CA THR A 33 -6.94 11.09 -7.77
C THR A 33 -7.57 10.93 -9.15
N GLU A 34 -8.57 11.75 -9.47
CA GLU A 34 -9.19 11.75 -10.80
C GLU A 34 -8.16 12.00 -11.92
N LEU A 35 -7.16 12.85 -11.64
CA LEU A 35 -6.07 13.12 -12.58
C LEU A 35 -5.25 11.85 -12.90
N ASP A 36 -5.02 10.99 -11.91
CA ASP A 36 -4.32 9.71 -12.12
C ASP A 36 -5.13 8.81 -13.08
N PHE A 37 -6.47 8.82 -12.98
CA PHE A 37 -7.36 8.07 -13.88
C PHE A 37 -7.45 8.67 -15.28
N GLU A 38 -7.40 9.99 -15.43
CA GLU A 38 -7.35 10.63 -16.75
C GLU A 38 -6.01 10.35 -17.44
N ASN A 39 -4.90 10.49 -16.73
CA ASN A 39 -3.57 10.15 -17.24
C ASN A 39 -3.48 8.67 -17.63
N ALA A 40 -4.14 7.79 -16.87
CA ALA A 40 -4.19 6.35 -17.17
C ALA A 40 -4.81 6.04 -18.54
N LYS A 41 -5.74 6.87 -19.03
CA LYS A 41 -6.36 6.71 -20.35
C LYS A 41 -5.41 7.10 -21.48
N LEU A 42 -4.44 7.98 -21.19
CA LEU A 42 -3.46 8.47 -22.15
C LEU A 42 -2.24 7.54 -22.30
N LEU A 43 -2.10 6.54 -21.41
CA LEU A 43 -1.00 5.57 -21.44
C LEU A 43 -0.93 4.83 -22.78
N THR A 44 0.21 4.94 -23.44
CA THR A 44 0.49 4.28 -24.72
C THR A 44 0.87 2.80 -24.51
N LYS A 45 0.85 2.00 -25.59
CA LYS A 45 1.26 0.59 -25.52
C LYS A 45 2.74 0.44 -25.18
N ASP A 46 3.58 1.36 -25.66
CA ASP A 46 5.03 1.31 -25.46
C ASP A 46 5.41 1.60 -24.01
N GLU A 47 4.65 2.45 -23.31
CA GLU A 47 4.80 2.67 -21.86
C GLU A 47 4.35 1.47 -21.03
N LEU A 48 3.45 0.64 -21.56
CA LEU A 48 2.92 -0.54 -20.88
C LEU A 48 3.78 -1.78 -21.11
N TYR A 49 4.32 -1.92 -22.31
CA TYR A 49 5.06 -3.09 -22.77
C TYR A 49 6.42 -2.66 -23.26
N ASN A 50 7.43 -2.85 -22.41
CA ASN A 50 8.82 -2.70 -22.83
C ASN A 50 9.33 -4.05 -23.37
N PRO A 51 9.60 -4.19 -24.69
CA PRO A 51 10.05 -5.44 -25.29
C PRO A 51 11.45 -5.87 -24.81
N ASN A 52 12.24 -4.93 -24.26
CA ASN A 52 13.57 -5.18 -23.74
C ASN A 52 13.57 -5.42 -22.22
N ALA A 53 12.41 -5.38 -21.56
CA ALA A 53 12.33 -5.64 -20.13
C ALA A 53 12.56 -7.12 -19.84
N LEU A 54 13.36 -7.40 -18.81
CA LEU A 54 13.50 -8.76 -18.30
C LEU A 54 12.15 -9.22 -17.73
N PRO A 55 11.73 -10.47 -18.00
CA PRO A 55 10.50 -11.01 -17.45
C PRO A 55 10.57 -11.05 -15.91
N LEU A 56 9.43 -10.86 -15.25
CA LEU A 56 9.35 -10.75 -13.80
C LEU A 56 9.86 -12.02 -13.11
N GLU A 57 9.67 -13.17 -13.74
CA GLU A 57 10.17 -14.47 -13.32
C GLU A 57 11.69 -14.49 -13.27
N GLU A 58 12.37 -13.92 -14.26
CA GLU A 58 13.83 -13.88 -14.30
C GLU A 58 14.39 -12.92 -13.26
N VAL A 59 13.78 -11.74 -13.12
CA VAL A 59 14.13 -10.74 -12.09
C VAL A 59 14.01 -11.36 -10.68
N ASN A 60 12.96 -12.14 -10.43
CA ASN A 60 12.73 -12.81 -9.14
C ASN A 60 13.45 -14.17 -9.02
N ARG A 61 14.29 -14.56 -9.99
CA ARG A 61 14.97 -15.87 -10.04
C ARG A 61 14.01 -17.05 -9.88
N HIS A 62 12.84 -16.95 -10.49
CA HIS A 62 11.74 -17.93 -10.45
C HIS A 62 11.24 -18.24 -9.02
N ARG A 63 11.49 -17.36 -8.06
CA ARG A 63 10.93 -17.47 -6.70
C ARG A 63 9.51 -16.92 -6.68
N SER A 64 8.67 -17.42 -5.77
CA SER A 64 7.36 -16.80 -5.55
C SER A 64 7.52 -15.46 -4.83
N ASP A 65 6.87 -14.43 -5.33
CA ASP A 65 6.71 -13.12 -4.70
C ASP A 65 5.66 -13.12 -3.57
N ILE A 66 4.80 -14.14 -3.51
CA ILE A 66 3.81 -14.32 -2.45
C ILE A 66 4.48 -14.61 -1.11
N ARG A 67 4.27 -13.72 -0.14
CA ARG A 67 4.68 -13.92 1.24
C ARG A 67 3.64 -14.77 1.98
N GLY A 68 4.02 -16.00 2.36
CA GLY A 68 3.16 -16.92 3.12
C GLY A 68 3.77 -17.29 4.47
N PRO A 69 2.98 -17.92 5.37
CA PRO A 69 3.53 -18.52 6.59
C PRO A 69 4.65 -19.50 6.23
N ILE A 70 5.80 -19.40 6.91
CA ILE A 70 6.99 -20.24 6.66
C ILE A 70 6.64 -21.75 6.63
N ALA A 71 5.63 -22.16 7.42
CA ALA A 71 5.14 -23.53 7.52
C ALA A 71 4.42 -24.07 6.27
N SER A 72 4.06 -23.26 5.26
CA SER A 72 3.25 -23.70 4.12
C SER A 72 4.01 -24.00 2.82
N ARG A 73 5.36 -23.99 2.82
CA ARG A 73 6.18 -24.18 1.61
C ARG A 73 5.91 -25.45 0.80
N ARG A 74 5.32 -26.49 1.41
CA ARG A 74 5.02 -27.78 0.75
C ARG A 74 3.65 -27.82 0.07
N ARG A 75 2.77 -26.83 0.32
CA ARG A 75 1.38 -26.84 -0.14
C ARG A 75 1.23 -26.03 -1.43
N PHE A 76 1.59 -26.61 -2.56
CA PHE A 76 1.19 -26.13 -3.88
C PHE A 76 -0.31 -26.39 -4.07
N ARG A 77 -1.16 -25.50 -3.54
CA ARG A 77 -2.60 -25.52 -3.89
C ARG A 77 -2.84 -24.55 -5.03
N ARG A 78 -3.86 -24.91 -5.81
CA ARG A 78 -4.61 -24.11 -6.79
C ARG A 78 -4.63 -22.61 -6.43
N ASN A 79 -4.57 -21.73 -7.44
CA ASN A 79 -4.43 -20.26 -7.33
C ASN A 79 -5.59 -19.51 -6.62
N GLY A 80 -6.47 -20.20 -5.90
CA GLY A 80 -7.63 -19.63 -5.22
C GLY A 80 -7.51 -19.62 -3.70
N ILE A 81 -8.01 -18.55 -3.07
CA ILE A 81 -8.23 -18.50 -1.63
C ILE A 81 -9.46 -19.35 -1.30
N ASN A 82 -9.30 -20.37 -0.46
CA ASN A 82 -10.37 -21.31 -0.13
C ASN A 82 -11.12 -21.00 1.17
N ARG A 83 -10.70 -19.98 1.93
CA ARG A 83 -11.30 -19.63 3.22
C ARG A 83 -11.94 -18.24 3.11
N PRO A 84 -13.25 -18.09 3.37
CA PRO A 84 -13.92 -16.79 3.28
C PRO A 84 -13.35 -15.78 4.30
N ALA A 85 -12.88 -16.25 5.45
CA ALA A 85 -12.22 -15.43 6.47
C ALA A 85 -10.90 -14.77 6.03
N LYS A 86 -10.37 -15.11 4.84
CA LYS A 86 -9.17 -14.48 4.26
C LYS A 86 -9.50 -13.42 3.20
N LEU A 87 -10.78 -13.19 2.94
CA LEU A 87 -11.26 -12.16 2.02
C LEU A 87 -11.41 -10.84 2.77
N TRP A 88 -11.26 -9.74 2.04
CA TRP A 88 -11.58 -8.42 2.57
C TRP A 88 -13.09 -8.28 2.81
N PRO A 89 -13.50 -7.57 3.88
CA PRO A 89 -14.92 -7.38 4.20
C PRO A 89 -15.62 -6.65 3.06
N GLY A 90 -16.73 -7.21 2.59
CA GLY A 90 -17.51 -6.66 1.47
C GLY A 90 -16.75 -6.58 0.14
N GLY A 91 -15.63 -7.31 -0.01
CA GLY A 91 -14.79 -7.26 -1.21
C GLY A 91 -14.08 -5.93 -1.44
N LYS A 92 -14.07 -5.03 -0.44
CA LYS A 92 -13.48 -3.69 -0.54
C LYS A 92 -12.08 -3.68 0.07
N ILE A 93 -11.10 -3.24 -0.72
CA ILE A 93 -9.70 -3.17 -0.30
C ILE A 93 -9.37 -1.72 0.04
N PRO A 94 -9.18 -1.34 1.32
CA PRO A 94 -8.68 -0.03 1.68
C PRO A 94 -7.19 0.09 1.33
N TYR A 95 -6.79 1.22 0.75
CA TYR A 95 -5.41 1.47 0.36
C TYR A 95 -5.04 2.95 0.52
N SER A 96 -3.73 3.21 0.53
CA SER A 96 -3.13 4.54 0.50
C SER A 96 -1.86 4.49 -0.36
N ILE A 97 -1.61 5.50 -1.18
CA ILE A 97 -0.43 5.53 -2.05
C ILE A 97 0.68 6.34 -1.39
N SER A 98 1.90 5.81 -1.42
CA SER A 98 3.08 6.49 -0.90
C SER A 98 3.45 7.71 -1.77
N PRO A 99 4.02 8.79 -1.21
CA PRO A 99 4.47 9.94 -2.01
C PRO A 99 5.61 9.61 -2.99
N HIS A 100 6.28 8.46 -2.83
CA HIS A 100 7.41 8.07 -3.68
C HIS A 100 7.01 7.63 -5.09
N TYR A 101 5.72 7.46 -5.37
CA TYR A 101 5.25 7.11 -6.70
C TYR A 101 5.23 8.32 -7.63
N THR A 102 5.84 8.17 -8.80
CA THR A 102 5.76 9.12 -9.90
C THR A 102 4.35 9.18 -10.49
N ASN A 103 4.03 10.28 -11.20
CA ASN A 103 2.73 10.43 -11.86
C ASN A 103 2.45 9.29 -12.86
N LEU A 104 3.48 8.79 -13.55
CA LEU A 104 3.36 7.67 -14.47
C LEU A 104 2.99 6.38 -13.73
N GLU A 105 3.66 6.07 -12.63
CA GLU A 105 3.37 4.88 -11.82
C GLU A 105 1.98 4.96 -11.19
N ARG A 106 1.57 6.16 -10.74
CA ARG A 106 0.21 6.39 -10.23
C ARG A 106 -0.85 6.17 -11.31
N ALA A 107 -0.61 6.63 -12.54
CA ALA A 107 -1.48 6.36 -13.68
C ALA A 107 -1.54 4.86 -14.03
N LEU A 108 -0.40 4.14 -13.96
CA LEU A 108 -0.35 2.69 -14.15
C LEU A 108 -1.19 1.96 -13.08
N LEU A 109 -1.08 2.36 -11.81
CA LEU A 109 -1.88 1.82 -10.72
C LEU A 109 -3.37 2.10 -10.94
N ALA A 110 -3.74 3.32 -11.32
CA ALA A 110 -5.12 3.71 -11.62
C ALA A 110 -5.73 2.87 -12.76
N LYS A 111 -4.96 2.61 -13.82
CA LYS A 111 -5.35 1.70 -14.92
C LYS A 111 -5.63 0.29 -14.42
N ALA A 112 -4.73 -0.27 -13.60
CA ALA A 112 -4.86 -1.60 -13.05
C ALA A 112 -6.10 -1.73 -12.15
N VAL A 113 -6.32 -0.76 -11.25
CA VAL A 113 -7.50 -0.70 -10.38
C VAL A 113 -8.79 -0.64 -11.21
N LYS A 114 -8.82 0.15 -12.29
CA LYS A 114 -9.96 0.24 -13.20
C LYS A 114 -10.24 -1.09 -13.88
N GLN A 115 -9.22 -1.77 -14.39
CA GLN A 115 -9.35 -3.06 -15.05
C GLN A 115 -9.90 -4.13 -14.10
N VAL A 116 -9.36 -4.23 -12.89
CA VAL A 116 -9.82 -5.17 -11.86
C VAL A 116 -11.29 -4.91 -11.51
N SER A 117 -11.65 -3.64 -11.28
CA SER A 117 -13.02 -3.26 -10.94
C SER A 117 -14.01 -3.55 -12.07
N HIS A 118 -13.59 -3.37 -13.33
CA HIS A 118 -14.41 -3.68 -14.49
C HIS A 118 -14.64 -5.20 -14.65
N SER A 119 -13.59 -6.00 -14.44
CA SER A 119 -13.70 -7.47 -14.49
C SER A 119 -14.72 -8.03 -13.50
N TYR A 120 -14.83 -7.45 -12.30
CA TYR A 120 -15.84 -7.88 -11.33
C TYR A 120 -17.27 -7.60 -11.78
N HIS A 121 -17.52 -6.45 -12.42
CA HIS A 121 -18.87 -6.10 -12.91
C HIS A 121 -19.40 -7.03 -14.00
N ASN A 122 -18.51 -7.65 -14.79
CA ASN A 122 -18.90 -8.52 -15.90
C ASN A 122 -19.18 -9.98 -15.48
N LEU A 123 -18.98 -10.34 -14.20
CA LEU A 123 -19.21 -11.69 -13.69
C LEU A 123 -20.59 -11.87 -13.04
N ASP A 124 -21.34 -10.78 -12.85
CA ASP A 124 -22.67 -10.76 -12.23
C ASP A 124 -23.82 -10.79 -13.25
N GLY A 125 -23.52 -11.07 -14.52
CA GLY A 125 -24.45 -11.11 -15.66
C GLY A 125 -24.73 -12.51 -16.19
#